data_AF-A0A0B8PQD5-F1
#
_entry.id   AF-A0A0B8PQD5-F1
#
_cell.length_a   1.000
_cell.length_b   1.000
_cell.length_c   1.000
_cell.angle_alpha   90.00
_cell.angle_beta   90.00
_cell.angle_gamma   90.00
#
_symmetry.space_group_name_H-M   'P 1'
#
loop_
_entity.id
_entity.type
_entity.pdbx_description
1 polymer ?
#
loop_
_entity_poly.entity_id
_entity_poly.type
_entity_poly.pdbx_seq_one_letter_code
_entity_poly.pdbx_strand_id
1 'polypeptide(L)'
;MDQKLLSYSIIGLGFGISLSEAFQATSSGIGLIVTTIFVTLILGTWIALKIGLDKKTGYLISSGTAICGGSAIAAVSPAINANANQTGLALATVFVLNSIALFIFPVIGHALNMDQHTFGMWAAIAIHDTSSVVGAAGAYGEEALKTATTLKLARALWIIPVALMSAWYFGKGNKKIQVPTFIFLYIAAVVVSDLLPQFQAVYDVTFSIAKQTLVACLFLIGSAISLEQVKEAGMKPMLFGIGLWIAISMGSLLWLL
;
A
#
# COMPACT_ATOMS: atom_id res chain seq x y z
N MET A 1 -6.81 -17.00 4.85
CA MET A 1 -7.12 -16.89 3.41
C MET A 1 -5.82 -16.74 2.65
N ASP A 2 -5.70 -17.42 1.50
CA ASP A 2 -4.42 -17.49 0.80
C ASP A 2 -4.03 -16.14 0.21
N GLN A 3 -3.12 -15.45 0.89
CA GLN A 3 -2.37 -14.28 0.40
C GLN A 3 -1.85 -14.48 -1.05
N LYS A 4 -1.67 -15.75 -1.44
CA LYS A 4 -1.33 -16.19 -2.79
C LYS A 4 -2.40 -15.84 -3.83
N LEU A 5 -3.70 -16.02 -3.54
CA LEU A 5 -4.76 -15.77 -4.51
C LEU A 5 -4.85 -14.28 -4.85
N LEU A 6 -4.80 -13.40 -3.84
CA LEU A 6 -4.70 -11.95 -4.05
C LEU A 6 -3.44 -11.59 -4.86
N SER A 7 -2.29 -12.20 -4.52
CA SER A 7 -1.04 -11.98 -5.25
C SER A 7 -1.17 -12.38 -6.72
N TYR A 8 -1.80 -13.51 -7.03
CA TYR A 8 -2.06 -13.94 -8.41
C TYR A 8 -3.01 -13.01 -9.14
N SER A 9 -4.07 -12.52 -8.48
CA SER A 9 -4.94 -11.50 -9.06
C SER A 9 -4.15 -10.24 -9.40
N ILE A 10 -3.30 -9.74 -8.49
CA ILE A 10 -2.46 -8.57 -8.75
C ILE A 10 -1.52 -8.81 -9.95
N ILE A 11 -0.85 -9.97 -10.01
CA ILE A 11 0.00 -10.32 -11.15
C ILE A 11 -0.81 -10.37 -12.45
N GLY A 12 -2.00 -10.98 -12.41
CA GLY A 12 -2.91 -11.07 -13.55
C GLY A 12 -3.39 -9.72 -14.06
N LEU A 13 -3.59 -8.74 -13.17
CA LEU A 13 -3.91 -7.36 -13.55
C LEU A 13 -2.77 -6.70 -14.35
N GLY A 14 -1.52 -7.13 -14.17
CA GLY A 14 -0.37 -6.62 -14.91
C GLY A 14 -0.45 -6.86 -16.42
N PHE A 15 -1.13 -7.93 -16.86
CA PHE A 15 -1.30 -8.21 -18.29
C PHE A 15 -2.23 -7.23 -19.01
N GLY A 16 -3.07 -6.47 -18.27
CA GLY A 16 -3.98 -5.47 -18.84
C GLY A 16 -3.45 -4.03 -18.80
N ILE A 17 -2.15 -3.86 -18.53
CA ILE A 17 -1.48 -2.56 -18.40
C ILE A 17 -0.33 -2.53 -19.41
N SER A 18 -0.26 -1.47 -20.21
CA SER A 18 0.87 -1.26 -21.14
C SER A 18 2.09 -0.72 -20.42
N LEU A 19 3.28 -0.97 -20.98
CA LEU A 19 4.52 -0.44 -20.38
C LEU A 19 4.53 1.10 -20.37
N SER A 20 3.95 1.72 -21.40
CA SER A 20 3.78 3.17 -21.49
C SER A 20 2.86 3.73 -20.40
N GLU A 21 1.72 3.08 -20.13
CA GLU A 21 0.81 3.49 -19.04
C GLU A 21 1.49 3.35 -17.69
N ALA A 22 2.18 2.23 -17.46
CA ALA A 22 2.91 1.99 -16.21
C ALA A 22 4.01 3.05 -15.98
N PHE A 23 4.76 3.38 -17.04
CA PHE A 23 5.80 4.40 -17.00
C PHE A 23 5.22 5.79 -16.79
N GLN A 24 4.15 6.16 -17.48
CA GLN A 24 3.51 7.47 -17.36
C GLN A 24 2.95 7.67 -15.95
N ALA A 25 2.21 6.69 -15.42
CA ALA A 25 1.67 6.74 -14.07
C ALA A 25 2.78 6.82 -13.01
N THR A 26 3.86 6.04 -13.18
CA THR A 26 4.98 6.07 -12.23
C THR A 26 5.77 7.37 -12.31
N SER A 27 6.06 7.87 -13.51
CA SER A 27 6.86 9.08 -13.71
C SER A 27 6.14 10.35 -13.25
N SER A 28 4.83 10.45 -13.46
CA SER A 28 4.02 11.56 -12.93
C SER A 28 3.89 11.48 -11.41
N GLY A 29 3.83 10.27 -10.85
CA GLY A 29 3.68 10.04 -9.40
C GLY A 29 4.97 10.01 -8.59
N ILE A 30 6.16 9.89 -9.21
CA ILE A 30 7.39 9.59 -8.48
C ILE A 30 7.75 10.67 -7.46
N GLY A 31 7.58 11.95 -7.81
CA GLY A 31 7.85 13.07 -6.92
C GLY A 31 6.96 13.03 -5.68
N LEU A 32 5.66 12.73 -5.88
CA LEU A 32 4.70 12.57 -4.80
C LEU A 32 5.04 11.35 -3.93
N ILE A 33 5.40 10.21 -4.54
CA ILE A 33 5.79 8.99 -3.83
C ILE A 33 7.00 9.24 -2.94
N VAL A 34 8.08 9.77 -3.51
CA VAL A 34 9.33 10.03 -2.76
C VAL A 34 9.08 11.00 -1.62
N THR A 35 8.43 12.13 -1.92
CA THR A 35 8.13 13.16 -0.92
C THR A 35 7.29 12.60 0.22
N THR A 36 6.21 11.87 -0.11
CA THR A 36 5.32 11.32 0.92
C THR A 36 5.99 10.23 1.74
N ILE A 37 6.85 9.37 1.17
CA ILE A 37 7.64 8.40 1.95
C ILE A 37 8.46 9.12 3.01
N PHE A 38 9.30 10.08 2.60
CA PHE A 38 10.20 10.76 3.53
C PHE A 38 9.44 11.62 4.53
N VAL A 39 8.44 12.38 4.10
CA VAL A 39 7.59 13.19 4.99
C VAL A 39 6.88 12.29 6.00
N THR A 40 6.28 11.17 5.59
CA THR A 40 5.60 10.23 6.49
C THR A 40 6.56 9.67 7.54
N LEU A 41 7.75 9.24 7.13
CA LEU A 41 8.75 8.68 8.05
C LEU A 41 9.26 9.74 9.05
N ILE A 42 9.59 10.95 8.57
CA ILE A 42 10.10 12.04 9.41
C ILE A 42 9.02 12.53 10.37
N LEU A 43 7.85 12.90 9.82
CA LEU A 43 6.73 13.41 10.58
C LEU A 43 6.22 12.36 11.58
N GLY A 44 6.04 11.12 11.12
CA GLY A 44 5.59 10.03 11.98
C GLY A 44 6.56 9.74 13.12
N THR A 45 7.87 9.71 12.85
CA THR A 45 8.88 9.54 13.92
C THR A 45 8.83 10.71 14.92
N TRP A 46 8.69 11.94 14.43
CA TRP A 46 8.62 13.12 15.29
C TRP A 46 7.35 13.19 16.14
N ILE A 47 6.18 12.92 15.54
CA ILE A 47 4.89 12.89 16.26
C ILE A 47 4.92 11.76 17.30
N ALA A 48 5.42 10.56 16.95
CA ALA A 48 5.50 9.43 17.88
C ALA A 48 6.30 9.77 19.13
N LEU A 49 7.43 10.48 18.98
CA LEU A 49 8.23 10.95 20.11
C LEU A 49 7.46 11.97 20.97
N LYS A 50 6.75 12.93 20.34
CA LYS A 50 5.99 13.96 21.06
C LYS A 50 4.85 13.41 21.90
N ILE A 51 4.14 12.38 21.42
CA ILE A 51 3.03 11.77 22.15
C ILE A 51 3.48 10.68 23.15
N GLY A 52 4.80 10.46 23.26
CA GLY A 52 5.37 9.43 24.13
C GLY A 52 5.01 8.01 23.71
N LEU A 53 4.86 7.76 22.39
CA LEU A 53 4.70 6.41 21.85
C LEU A 53 6.07 5.73 21.79
N ASP A 54 6.09 4.40 21.97
CA ASP A 54 7.31 3.62 21.78
C ASP A 54 7.95 3.91 20.41
N LYS A 55 9.26 4.20 20.42
CA LYS A 55 10.00 4.65 19.22
C LYS A 55 9.90 3.64 18.09
N LYS A 56 9.98 2.33 18.37
CA LYS A 56 9.92 1.29 17.34
C LYS A 56 8.48 1.11 16.85
N THR A 57 7.48 1.08 17.73
CA THR A 57 6.07 1.01 17.34
C THR A 57 5.68 2.18 16.43
N GLY A 58 6.02 3.42 16.82
CA GLY A 58 5.75 4.60 16.01
C GLY A 58 6.46 4.57 14.66
N TYR A 59 7.72 4.14 14.63
CA TYR A 59 8.49 3.99 13.39
C TYR A 59 7.91 2.90 12.46
N LEU A 60 7.45 1.77 13.02
CA LEU A 60 6.81 0.70 12.25
C LEU A 60 5.49 1.15 11.65
N ILE A 61 4.62 1.81 12.42
CA ILE A 61 3.37 2.38 11.90
C ILE A 61 3.68 3.38 10.79
N SER A 62 4.64 4.28 11.02
CA SER A 62 5.08 5.26 10.00
C SER A 62 5.59 4.59 8.73
N SER A 63 6.38 3.52 8.86
CA SER A 63 6.91 2.74 7.73
C SER A 63 5.81 2.02 6.96
N GLY A 64 4.82 1.47 7.68
CA GLY A 64 3.62 0.88 7.10
C GLY A 64 2.80 1.90 6.31
N THR A 65 2.51 3.05 6.90
CA THR A 65 1.82 4.18 6.24
C THR A 65 2.59 4.73 5.06
N ALA A 66 3.91 4.76 5.16
CA ALA A 66 4.77 5.32 4.13
C ALA A 66 4.91 4.45 2.88
N ILE A 67 4.55 3.16 2.87
CA ILE A 67 4.88 2.27 1.76
C ILE A 67 3.69 1.39 1.34
N CYS A 68 3.61 0.18 1.88
CA CYS A 68 2.67 -0.88 1.50
C CYS A 68 2.05 -1.58 2.72
N GLY A 69 2.02 -0.89 3.87
CA GLY A 69 1.40 -1.39 5.09
C GLY A 69 2.16 -2.56 5.70
N GLY A 70 1.50 -3.72 5.80
CA GLY A 70 2.01 -4.89 6.51
C GLY A 70 3.36 -5.41 5.98
N SER A 71 3.58 -5.43 4.66
CA SER A 71 4.84 -5.91 4.08
C SER A 71 6.02 -5.01 4.45
N ALA A 72 5.81 -3.70 4.54
CA ALA A 72 6.83 -2.77 5.02
C ALA A 72 7.12 -2.98 6.50
N ILE A 73 6.09 -3.16 7.34
CA ILE A 73 6.28 -3.49 8.76
C ILE A 73 7.06 -4.80 8.92
N ALA A 74 6.72 -5.83 8.16
CA ALA A 74 7.40 -7.13 8.19
C ALA A 74 8.88 -7.04 7.76
N ALA A 75 9.21 -6.18 6.79
CA ALA A 75 10.59 -5.97 6.35
C ALA A 75 11.40 -5.08 7.32
N VAL A 76 10.78 -4.05 7.90
CA VAL A 76 11.43 -3.08 8.79
C VAL A 76 11.58 -3.62 10.22
N SER A 77 10.63 -4.43 10.70
CA SER A 77 10.66 -5.02 12.04
C SER A 77 11.99 -5.74 12.38
N PRO A 78 12.49 -6.71 11.58
CA PRO A 78 13.78 -7.33 11.82
C PRO A 78 14.96 -6.36 11.62
N ALA A 79 14.81 -5.37 10.73
CA ALA A 79 15.82 -4.35 10.45
C ALA A 79 16.03 -3.39 11.63
N ILE A 80 15.04 -3.19 12.51
CA ILE A 80 15.18 -2.36 13.72
C ILE A 80 15.18 -3.18 15.02
N ASN A 81 15.20 -4.51 14.90
CA ASN A 81 15.11 -5.47 15.99
C ASN A 81 13.88 -5.18 16.89
N ALA A 82 12.71 -5.00 16.29
CA ALA A 82 11.46 -4.81 17.02
C ALA A 82 10.97 -6.13 17.63
N ASN A 83 10.34 -6.06 18.79
CA ASN A 83 9.76 -7.23 19.42
C ASN A 83 8.37 -7.56 18.82
N ALA A 84 7.84 -8.74 19.15
CA ALA A 84 6.56 -9.22 18.63
C ALA A 84 5.40 -8.29 18.99
N ASN A 85 5.39 -7.72 20.20
CA ASN A 85 4.35 -6.80 20.65
C ASN A 85 4.34 -5.49 19.83
N GLN A 86 5.51 -4.88 19.64
CA GLN A 86 5.68 -3.66 18.81
C GLN A 86 5.21 -3.90 17.37
N THR A 87 5.57 -5.06 16.80
CA THR A 87 5.18 -5.45 15.45
C THR A 87 3.68 -5.71 15.36
N GLY A 88 3.11 -6.42 16.33
CA GLY A 88 1.68 -6.73 16.42
C GLY A 88 0.83 -5.46 16.50
N LEU A 89 1.19 -4.52 17.40
CA LEU A 89 0.50 -3.23 17.54
C LEU A 89 0.50 -2.43 16.22
N ALA A 90 1.64 -2.41 15.53
CA ALA A 90 1.77 -1.70 14.26
C ALA A 90 0.93 -2.35 13.15
N LEU A 91 0.97 -3.67 13.04
CA LEU A 91 0.16 -4.42 12.06
C LEU A 91 -1.34 -4.23 12.32
N ALA A 92 -1.77 -4.38 13.57
CA ALA A 92 -3.17 -4.21 13.97
C ALA A 92 -3.67 -2.80 13.64
N THR A 93 -2.90 -1.77 13.99
CA THR A 93 -3.23 -0.37 13.66
C THR A 93 -3.42 -0.18 12.15
N VAL A 94 -2.44 -0.60 11.34
CA VAL A 94 -2.50 -0.41 9.89
C VAL A 94 -3.64 -1.19 9.24
N PHE A 95 -3.90 -2.43 9.67
CA PHE A 95 -4.99 -3.24 9.12
C PHE A 95 -6.38 -2.69 9.42
N VAL A 96 -6.59 -2.15 10.63
CA VAL A 96 -7.85 -1.46 10.95
C VAL A 96 -8.04 -0.24 10.05
N LEU A 97 -7.02 0.60 9.90
CA LEU A 97 -7.11 1.77 9.03
C LEU A 97 -7.34 1.39 7.56
N ASN A 98 -6.69 0.34 7.07
CA ASN A 98 -6.89 -0.18 5.71
C ASN A 98 -8.30 -0.71 5.47
N SER A 99 -8.90 -1.33 6.48
CA SER A 99 -10.28 -1.81 6.41
C SER A 99 -11.26 -0.64 6.28
N ILE A 100 -11.04 0.42 7.05
CA ILE A 100 -11.82 1.65 6.97
C ILE A 100 -11.61 2.35 5.62
N ALA A 101 -10.37 2.41 5.14
CA ALA A 101 -10.00 3.05 3.88
C ALA A 101 -10.78 2.50 2.68
N LEU A 102 -10.99 1.18 2.64
CA LEU A 102 -11.69 0.48 1.56
C LEU A 102 -13.07 1.09 1.26
N PHE A 103 -13.78 1.52 2.31
CA PHE A 103 -15.13 2.07 2.20
C PHE A 103 -15.14 3.60 2.11
N ILE A 104 -14.30 4.27 2.89
CA ILE A 104 -14.33 5.74 3.00
C ILE A 104 -13.77 6.41 1.74
N PHE A 105 -12.70 5.87 1.15
CA PHE A 105 -12.01 6.55 0.05
C PHE A 105 -12.90 6.74 -1.19
N PRO A 106 -13.57 5.70 -1.73
CA PRO A 106 -14.45 5.87 -2.88
C PRO A 106 -15.55 6.91 -2.65
N VAL A 107 -16.13 6.92 -1.43
CA VAL A 107 -17.17 7.90 -1.05
C VAL A 107 -16.63 9.32 -1.10
N ILE A 108 -15.43 9.56 -0.55
CA ILE A 108 -14.78 10.89 -0.61
C ILE A 108 -14.45 11.27 -2.06
N GLY A 109 -13.92 10.33 -2.85
CA GLY A 109 -13.58 10.56 -4.26
C GLY A 109 -14.80 11.04 -5.06
N HIS A 110 -15.94 10.36 -4.90
CA HIS A 110 -17.18 10.76 -5.56
C HIS A 110 -17.72 12.09 -5.04
N ALA A 111 -17.66 12.34 -3.72
CA ALA A 111 -18.09 13.62 -3.14
C ALA A 111 -17.27 14.82 -3.66
N LEU A 112 -16.01 14.60 -3.99
CA LEU A 112 -15.12 15.60 -4.57
C LEU A 112 -15.11 15.61 -6.11
N ASN A 113 -15.94 14.76 -6.76
CA ASN A 113 -16.01 14.59 -8.21
C ASN A 113 -14.65 14.31 -8.87
N MET A 114 -13.80 13.49 -8.23
CA MET A 114 -12.50 13.14 -8.80
C MET A 114 -12.65 12.29 -10.05
N ASP A 115 -11.86 12.57 -11.07
CA ASP A 115 -11.66 11.62 -12.17
C ASP A 115 -10.93 10.36 -11.67
N GLN A 116 -11.00 9.29 -12.47
CA GLN A 116 -10.45 7.99 -12.05
C GLN A 116 -8.94 8.00 -11.90
N HIS A 117 -8.21 8.74 -12.75
CA HIS A 117 -6.76 8.83 -12.66
C HIS A 117 -6.35 9.55 -11.36
N THR A 118 -6.93 10.72 -11.07
CA THR A 118 -6.67 11.47 -9.83
C THR A 118 -7.03 10.67 -8.59
N PHE A 119 -8.19 9.99 -8.57
CA PHE A 119 -8.55 9.10 -7.47
C PHE A 119 -7.53 7.96 -7.30
N GLY A 120 -7.11 7.34 -8.41
CA GLY A 120 -6.12 6.26 -8.39
C GLY A 120 -4.78 6.70 -7.82
N MET A 121 -4.31 7.88 -8.21
CA MET A 121 -3.11 8.52 -7.64
C MET A 121 -3.25 8.75 -6.14
N TRP A 122 -4.35 9.38 -5.72
CA TRP A 122 -4.60 9.69 -4.32
C TRP A 122 -4.71 8.43 -3.45
N ALA A 123 -5.49 7.44 -3.89
CA ALA A 123 -5.65 6.17 -3.18
C ALA A 123 -4.31 5.43 -3.03
N ALA A 124 -3.48 5.38 -4.07
CA ALA A 124 -2.16 4.74 -4.02
C ALA A 124 -1.21 5.37 -2.98
N ILE A 125 -1.35 6.65 -2.71
CA ILE A 125 -0.53 7.39 -1.75
C ILE A 125 -1.11 7.31 -0.33
N ALA A 126 -2.41 7.50 -0.19
CA ALA A 126 -3.04 7.71 1.11
C ALA A 126 -3.46 6.40 1.81
N ILE A 127 -3.85 5.36 1.09
CA ILE A 127 -4.18 4.05 1.68
C ILE A 127 -2.90 3.26 1.90
N HIS A 128 -2.77 2.44 2.95
CA HIS A 128 -1.46 1.93 3.35
C HIS A 128 -1.04 0.71 2.55
N ASP A 129 -1.91 -0.29 2.37
CA ASP A 129 -1.57 -1.56 1.73
C ASP A 129 -2.06 -1.67 0.27
N THR A 130 -1.60 -2.73 -0.39
CA THR A 130 -1.97 -3.01 -1.78
C THR A 130 -3.40 -3.55 -1.88
N SER A 131 -3.82 -4.43 -0.97
CA SER A 131 -5.16 -5.01 -0.95
C SER A 131 -6.26 -3.95 -0.92
N SER A 132 -6.21 -3.02 0.04
CA SER A 132 -7.25 -2.01 0.19
C SER A 132 -7.18 -0.95 -0.89
N VAL A 133 -5.99 -0.62 -1.42
CA VAL A 133 -5.89 0.26 -2.60
C VAL A 133 -6.58 -0.35 -3.79
N VAL A 134 -6.21 -1.60 -4.10
CA VAL A 134 -6.75 -2.32 -5.25
C VAL A 134 -8.26 -2.48 -5.10
N GLY A 135 -8.78 -2.70 -3.90
CA GLY A 135 -10.21 -2.77 -3.65
C GLY A 135 -10.95 -1.44 -3.75
N ALA A 136 -10.43 -0.37 -3.14
CA ALA A 136 -11.03 0.96 -3.22
C ALA A 136 -11.02 1.49 -4.66
N ALA A 137 -9.88 1.36 -5.36
CA ALA A 137 -9.73 1.76 -6.75
C ALA A 137 -10.58 0.90 -7.69
N GLY A 138 -10.65 -0.41 -7.46
CA GLY A 138 -11.51 -1.32 -8.22
C GLY A 138 -13.01 -0.98 -8.08
N ALA A 139 -13.44 -0.53 -6.91
CA ALA A 139 -14.81 -0.05 -6.69
C ALA A 139 -15.07 1.31 -7.37
N TYR A 140 -14.03 2.13 -7.56
CA TYR A 140 -14.14 3.45 -8.18
C TYR A 140 -14.13 3.40 -9.71
N GLY A 141 -13.35 2.50 -10.30
CA GLY A 141 -13.34 2.28 -11.74
C GLY A 141 -12.07 1.60 -12.25
N GLU A 142 -12.08 1.21 -13.52
CA GLU A 142 -10.99 0.43 -14.11
C GLU A 142 -9.69 1.23 -14.30
N GLU A 143 -9.79 2.49 -14.72
CA GLU A 143 -8.62 3.36 -14.86
C GLU A 143 -8.01 3.68 -13.49
N ALA A 144 -8.85 3.91 -12.48
CA ALA A 144 -8.42 4.08 -11.10
C ALA A 144 -7.67 2.85 -10.60
N LEU A 145 -8.20 1.65 -10.85
CA LEU A 145 -7.57 0.38 -10.51
C LEU A 145 -6.18 0.22 -11.13
N LYS A 146 -6.05 0.46 -12.44
CA LYS A 146 -4.76 0.37 -13.16
C LYS A 146 -3.75 1.37 -12.60
N THR A 147 -4.14 2.64 -12.48
CA THR A 147 -3.30 3.71 -11.95
C THR A 147 -2.84 3.40 -10.53
N ALA A 148 -3.78 3.11 -9.63
CA ALA A 148 -3.49 2.92 -8.22
C ALA A 148 -2.61 1.69 -7.96
N THR A 149 -2.88 0.59 -8.66
CA THR A 149 -2.10 -0.65 -8.55
C THR A 149 -0.66 -0.40 -9.00
N THR A 150 -0.47 0.25 -10.14
CA THR A 150 0.87 0.57 -10.69
C THR A 150 1.67 1.40 -9.70
N LEU A 151 1.12 2.53 -9.23
CA LEU A 151 1.83 3.40 -8.30
C LEU A 151 2.11 2.72 -6.96
N LYS A 152 1.17 1.93 -6.44
CA LYS A 152 1.35 1.24 -5.16
C LYS A 152 2.47 0.20 -5.24
N LEU A 153 2.58 -0.52 -6.36
CA LEU A 153 3.65 -1.50 -6.56
C LEU A 153 5.00 -0.83 -6.78
N ALA A 154 5.05 0.27 -7.53
CA ALA A 154 6.25 1.10 -7.64
C ALA A 154 6.73 1.60 -6.27
N ARG A 155 5.79 2.05 -5.43
CA ARG A 155 6.07 2.44 -4.04
C ARG A 155 6.55 1.28 -3.18
N ALA A 156 6.02 0.06 -3.37
CA ALA A 156 6.46 -1.11 -2.63
C ALA A 156 7.94 -1.50 -2.88
N LEU A 157 8.54 -1.09 -4.00
CA LEU A 157 9.98 -1.26 -4.24
C LEU A 157 10.84 -0.49 -3.21
N TRP A 158 10.28 0.58 -2.61
CA TRP A 158 10.97 1.37 -1.57
C TRP A 158 11.13 0.65 -0.24
N ILE A 159 10.54 -0.55 -0.06
CA ILE A 159 10.83 -1.41 1.08
C ILE A 159 12.34 -1.64 1.22
N ILE A 160 13.05 -1.89 0.11
CA ILE A 160 14.48 -2.21 0.13
C ILE A 160 15.30 -1.05 0.70
N PRO A 161 15.32 0.15 0.07
CA PRO A 161 16.13 1.26 0.58
C PRO A 161 15.68 1.70 1.98
N VAL A 162 14.37 1.72 2.28
CA VAL A 162 13.87 2.13 3.60
C VAL A 162 14.26 1.13 4.68
N ALA A 163 14.18 -0.19 4.43
CA ALA A 163 14.62 -1.18 5.42
C ALA A 163 16.14 -1.12 5.66
N LEU A 164 16.95 -0.87 4.62
CA LEU A 164 18.39 -0.64 4.78
C LEU A 164 18.70 0.61 5.61
N MET A 165 18.04 1.74 5.31
CA MET A 165 18.18 2.98 6.08
C MET A 165 17.73 2.80 7.53
N SER A 166 16.62 2.07 7.75
CA SER A 166 16.13 1.69 9.07
C SER A 166 17.19 0.90 9.85
N ALA A 167 17.80 -0.10 9.22
CA ALA A 167 18.85 -0.92 9.84
C ALA A 167 20.06 -0.10 10.25
N TRP A 168 20.48 0.83 9.40
CA TRP A 168 21.57 1.75 9.70
C TRP A 168 21.21 2.70 10.86
N TYR A 169 20.03 3.33 10.83
CA TYR A 169 19.59 4.30 11.84
C TYR A 169 19.41 3.69 13.24
N PHE A 170 18.94 2.44 13.34
CA PHE A 170 18.75 1.75 14.62
C PHE A 170 19.95 0.90 15.06
N GLY A 171 20.95 0.70 14.19
CA GLY A 171 22.28 0.16 14.51
C GLY A 171 22.34 -1.28 15.05
N LYS A 172 21.23 -2.03 15.12
CA LYS A 172 21.13 -3.32 15.84
C LYS A 172 20.25 -4.39 15.16
N GLY A 173 19.88 -4.24 13.90
CA GLY A 173 18.96 -5.15 13.22
C GLY A 173 19.58 -6.13 12.24
N ASN A 174 18.81 -7.16 11.89
CA ASN A 174 19.20 -8.20 10.94
C ASN A 174 18.90 -7.73 9.50
N LYS A 175 19.84 -7.93 8.57
CA LYS A 175 19.77 -7.38 7.20
C LYS A 175 18.90 -8.20 6.23
N LYS A 176 18.18 -9.22 6.72
CA LYS A 176 17.32 -10.05 5.87
C LYS A 176 16.04 -9.29 5.51
N ILE A 177 16.11 -8.51 4.45
CA ILE A 177 14.97 -7.79 3.86
C ILE A 177 14.22 -8.76 2.96
N GLN A 178 12.94 -8.99 3.26
CA GLN A 178 12.06 -9.77 2.41
C GLN A 178 11.20 -8.83 1.59
N VAL A 179 11.34 -8.89 0.26
CA VAL A 179 10.52 -8.13 -0.68
C VAL A 179 9.45 -9.06 -1.23
N PRO A 180 8.19 -8.64 -1.34
CA PRO A 180 7.15 -9.50 -1.90
C PRO A 180 7.43 -9.85 -3.37
N THR A 181 7.60 -11.14 -3.65
CA THR A 181 7.96 -11.63 -5.00
C THR A 181 6.94 -11.28 -6.07
N PHE A 182 5.65 -11.12 -5.69
CA PHE A 182 4.58 -10.78 -6.63
C PHE A 182 4.78 -9.43 -7.32
N ILE A 183 5.54 -8.50 -6.74
CA ILE A 183 5.86 -7.20 -7.38
C ILE A 183 6.68 -7.44 -8.65
N PHE A 184 7.69 -8.32 -8.59
CA PHE A 184 8.52 -8.65 -9.74
C PHE A 184 7.74 -9.41 -10.81
N LEU A 185 6.84 -10.31 -10.38
CA LEU A 185 5.98 -11.06 -11.30
C LEU A 185 4.95 -10.14 -11.99
N TYR A 186 4.43 -9.13 -11.28
CA TYR A 186 3.58 -8.10 -11.89
C TYR A 186 4.35 -7.29 -12.94
N ILE A 187 5.57 -6.82 -12.63
CA ILE A 187 6.40 -6.10 -13.60
C ILE A 187 6.69 -6.99 -14.81
N ALA A 188 7.00 -8.27 -14.59
CA ALA A 188 7.20 -9.24 -15.67
C ALA A 188 5.93 -9.41 -16.52
N ALA A 189 4.74 -9.45 -15.91
CA ALA A 189 3.48 -9.54 -16.64
C ALA A 189 3.26 -8.32 -17.56
N VAL A 190 3.52 -7.10 -17.07
CA VAL A 190 3.45 -5.85 -17.85
C VAL A 190 4.44 -5.86 -19.02
N VAL A 191 5.69 -6.32 -18.78
CA VAL A 191 6.70 -6.39 -19.84
C VAL A 191 6.36 -7.46 -20.87
N VAL A 192 5.84 -8.61 -20.44
CA VAL A 192 5.45 -9.69 -21.33
C VAL A 192 4.28 -9.30 -22.21
N SER A 193 3.26 -8.63 -21.67
CA SER A 193 2.11 -8.17 -22.46
C SER A 193 2.52 -7.18 -23.54
N ASP A 194 3.48 -6.31 -23.23
CA ASP A 194 4.00 -5.29 -24.15
C ASP A 194 4.90 -5.91 -25.25
N LEU A 195 5.78 -6.86 -24.89
CA LEU A 195 6.71 -7.50 -25.83
C LEU A 195 6.04 -8.53 -26.75
N LEU A 196 4.91 -9.11 -26.35
CA LEU A 196 4.22 -10.18 -27.09
C LEU A 196 2.74 -9.82 -27.37
N PRO A 197 2.46 -8.73 -28.11
CA PRO A 197 1.10 -8.24 -28.34
C PRO A 197 0.20 -9.22 -29.10
N GLN A 198 0.77 -10.23 -29.77
CA GLN A 198 0.01 -11.28 -30.47
C GLN A 198 -0.89 -12.10 -29.53
N PHE A 199 -0.67 -12.06 -28.22
CA PHE A 199 -1.50 -12.77 -27.23
C PHE A 199 -2.51 -11.85 -26.51
N GLN A 200 -2.78 -10.64 -27.04
CA GLN A 200 -3.66 -9.66 -26.39
C GLN A 200 -5.01 -10.24 -25.93
N ALA A 201 -5.65 -11.06 -26.75
CA ALA A 201 -6.93 -11.69 -26.40
C ALA A 201 -6.82 -12.57 -25.12
N VAL A 202 -5.69 -13.26 -24.93
CA VAL A 202 -5.44 -14.06 -23.72
C VAL A 202 -5.19 -13.15 -22.52
N TYR A 203 -4.48 -12.04 -22.72
CA TYR A 203 -4.21 -11.04 -21.69
C TYR A 203 -5.48 -10.36 -21.19
N ASP A 204 -6.41 -9.99 -22.08
CA ASP A 204 -7.68 -9.37 -21.73
C ASP A 204 -8.57 -10.31 -20.90
N VAL A 205 -8.61 -11.59 -21.28
CA VAL A 205 -9.30 -12.63 -20.51
C VAL A 205 -8.64 -12.83 -19.15
N THR A 206 -7.31 -12.90 -19.10
CA THR A 206 -6.55 -13.04 -17.86
C THR A 206 -6.80 -11.86 -16.92
N PHE A 207 -6.77 -10.64 -17.43
CA PHE A 207 -7.07 -9.42 -16.70
C PHE A 207 -8.50 -9.46 -16.12
N SER A 208 -9.47 -9.88 -16.94
CA SER A 208 -10.88 -9.98 -16.52
C SER A 208 -11.08 -11.00 -15.39
N ILE A 209 -10.47 -12.20 -15.52
CA ILE A 209 -10.49 -13.23 -14.48
C ILE A 209 -9.80 -12.71 -13.21
N ALA A 210 -8.66 -12.03 -13.35
CA ALA A 210 -7.92 -11.47 -12.22
C ALA A 210 -8.75 -10.40 -11.48
N LYS A 211 -9.45 -9.53 -12.21
CA LYS A 211 -10.37 -8.52 -11.65
C LYS A 211 -11.52 -9.17 -10.89
N GLN A 212 -12.15 -10.21 -11.43
CA GLN A 212 -13.22 -10.94 -10.74
C GLN A 212 -12.71 -11.68 -9.49
N THR A 213 -11.56 -12.35 -9.61
CA THR A 213 -10.91 -13.05 -8.50
C THR A 213 -10.53 -12.07 -7.39
N LEU A 214 -10.08 -10.87 -7.75
CA LEU A 214 -9.82 -9.79 -6.80
C LEU A 214 -11.09 -9.39 -6.04
N VAL A 215 -12.21 -9.15 -6.73
CA VAL A 215 -13.49 -8.80 -6.07
C VAL A 215 -13.89 -9.89 -5.07
N ALA A 216 -13.77 -11.17 -5.44
CA ALA A 216 -14.03 -12.28 -4.53
C ALA A 216 -13.07 -12.29 -3.32
N CYS A 217 -11.78 -12.03 -3.53
CA CYS A 217 -10.80 -11.91 -2.45
C CYS A 217 -11.18 -10.78 -1.48
N LEU A 218 -11.59 -9.63 -1.98
CA LEU A 218 -11.95 -8.46 -1.16
C LEU A 218 -13.20 -8.72 -0.32
N PHE A 219 -14.22 -9.37 -0.90
CA PHE A 219 -15.41 -9.79 -0.16
C PHE A 219 -15.02 -10.68 1.03
N LEU A 220 -14.17 -11.68 0.78
CA LEU A 220 -13.73 -12.60 1.81
C LEU A 220 -12.81 -11.92 2.85
N ILE A 221 -11.95 -10.97 2.45
CA ILE A 221 -11.11 -10.20 3.37
C ILE A 221 -12.00 -9.39 4.30
N GLY A 222 -13.00 -8.70 3.75
CA GLY A 222 -14.00 -7.96 4.52
C GLY A 222 -14.73 -8.83 5.54
N SER A 223 -15.10 -10.06 5.16
CA SER A 223 -15.78 -11.01 6.05
C SER A 223 -14.89 -11.55 7.19
N ALA A 224 -13.56 -11.44 7.04
CA ALA A 224 -12.59 -11.97 8.01
C ALA A 224 -12.08 -10.91 9.01
N ILE A 225 -12.48 -9.64 8.87
CA ILE A 225 -12.08 -8.58 9.81
C ILE A 225 -12.71 -8.89 11.18
N SER A 226 -11.86 -9.13 12.19
CA SER A 226 -12.32 -9.44 13.54
C SER A 226 -12.27 -8.20 14.44
N LEU A 227 -13.25 -8.07 15.33
CA LEU A 227 -13.25 -7.04 16.39
C LEU A 227 -12.05 -7.18 17.35
N GLU A 228 -11.42 -8.36 17.36
CA GLU A 228 -10.24 -8.67 18.15
C GLU A 228 -9.02 -7.88 17.67
N GLN A 229 -8.81 -7.77 16.35
CA GLN A 229 -7.72 -6.97 15.76
C GLN A 229 -7.82 -5.49 16.16
N VAL A 230 -9.05 -4.96 16.30
CA VAL A 230 -9.29 -3.58 16.75
C VAL A 230 -8.90 -3.40 18.22
N LYS A 231 -9.24 -4.38 19.08
CA LYS A 231 -8.90 -4.32 20.51
C LYS A 231 -7.40 -4.43 20.75
N GLU A 232 -6.69 -5.21 19.94
CA GLU A 232 -5.25 -5.43 20.08
C GLU A 232 -4.41 -4.20 19.72
N ALA A 233 -4.86 -3.32 18.83
CA ALA A 233 -4.07 -2.17 18.36
C ALA A 233 -3.73 -1.15 19.46
N GLY A 234 -4.53 -1.07 20.53
CA GLY A 234 -4.37 -0.10 21.61
C GLY A 234 -4.70 1.35 21.20
N MET A 235 -5.12 2.16 22.18
CA MET A 235 -5.61 3.53 21.90
C MET A 235 -4.52 4.47 21.35
N LYS A 236 -3.34 4.48 21.97
CA LYS A 236 -2.25 5.40 21.57
C LYS A 236 -1.71 5.11 20.15
N PRO A 237 -1.37 3.87 19.78
CA PRO A 237 -0.98 3.54 18.41
C PRO A 237 -2.07 3.87 17.38
N MET A 238 -3.34 3.62 17.71
CA MET A 238 -4.46 3.95 16.83
C MET A 238 -4.58 5.44 16.56
N LEU A 239 -4.59 6.28 17.60
CA LEU A 239 -4.65 7.74 17.45
C LEU A 239 -3.47 8.28 16.64
N PHE A 240 -2.27 7.73 16.86
CA PHE A 240 -1.08 8.04 16.08
C PHE A 240 -1.26 7.70 14.60
N GLY A 241 -1.71 6.47 14.30
CA GLY A 241 -1.97 6.00 12.95
C GLY A 241 -3.02 6.85 12.23
N ILE A 242 -4.14 7.16 12.90
CA ILE A 242 -5.19 8.04 12.36
C ILE A 242 -4.64 9.43 12.05
N GLY A 243 -3.92 10.05 12.99
CA GLY A 243 -3.36 11.38 12.79
C GLY A 243 -2.37 11.43 11.63
N LEU A 244 -1.49 10.44 11.52
CA LEU A 244 -0.56 10.33 10.41
C LEU A 244 -1.30 10.08 9.09
N TRP A 245 -2.30 9.20 9.09
CA TRP A 245 -3.10 8.90 7.91
C TRP A 245 -3.86 10.11 7.39
N ILE A 246 -4.48 10.90 8.27
CA ILE A 246 -5.13 12.16 7.91
C ILE A 246 -4.12 13.14 7.31
N ALA A 247 -2.96 13.31 7.94
CA ALA A 247 -1.93 14.22 7.45
C ALA A 247 -1.46 13.86 6.04
N ILE A 248 -1.20 12.58 5.76
CA ILE A 248 -0.77 12.12 4.44
C ILE A 248 -1.91 12.15 3.43
N SER A 249 -3.13 11.79 3.84
CA SER A 249 -4.31 11.84 2.96
C SER A 249 -4.63 13.27 2.53
N MET A 250 -4.60 14.22 3.46
CA MET A 250 -4.82 15.64 3.15
C MET A 250 -3.66 16.23 2.36
N GLY A 251 -2.40 15.97 2.75
CA GLY A 251 -1.24 16.50 2.05
C GLY A 251 -1.13 16.02 0.62
N SER A 252 -1.42 14.73 0.36
CA SER A 252 -1.44 14.19 -1.00
C SER A 252 -2.65 14.67 -1.80
N LEU A 253 -3.81 14.85 -1.17
CA LEU A 253 -4.99 15.43 -1.82
C LEU A 253 -4.72 16.87 -2.28
N LEU A 254 -4.13 17.70 -1.41
CA LEU A 254 -3.76 19.09 -1.73
C LEU A 254 -2.68 19.19 -2.82
N TRP A 255 -1.88 18.14 -3.01
CA TRP A 255 -0.91 18.11 -4.11
C TRP A 255 -1.58 17.85 -5.46
N LEU A 256 -2.66 17.09 -5.46
CA LEU A 256 -3.34 16.62 -6.67
C LEU A 256 -4.46 17.56 -7.16
N LEU A 257 -4.97 18.43 -6.28
CA LEU A 257 -5.93 19.49 -6.59
C LEU A 257 -5.22 20.80 -6.96
#